data_AF-A0A4R9FKQ0-F1
#
_entry.id   AF-A0A4R9FKQ0-F1
#
_cell.length_a   1.000
_cell.length_b   1.000
_cell.length_c   1.000
_cell.angle_alpha   90.00
_cell.angle_beta   90.00
_cell.angle_gamma   90.00
#
_symmetry.space_group_name_H-M   'P 1'
#
loop_
_entity.id
_entity.type
_entity.pdbx_description
1 polymer ?
#
loop_
_entity_poly.entity_id
_entity_poly.type
_entity_poly.pdbx_seq_one_letter_code
_entity_poly.pdbx_strand_id
1 'polypeptide(L)'
;MSLQDLHKIQTTKSSWQDFVEYSIQTPFYTETKAKTQSLVEAIQLTLFHDYLSTFSPEEVEKFLTDSEAFHSSANKFVNILEGVRYSQEGYNKRERAMFFGMLKSLLRENKPDPDGNLEGMERYHFYRCIIRFCSDLNYILRVYEKYKTYISQGSGV
;
A
#
# COMPACT_ATOMS: atom_id res chain seq x y z
N MET A 1 -8.15 22.98 -14.61
CA MET A 1 -7.88 22.39 -13.28
C MET A 1 -8.06 23.51 -12.27
N SER A 2 -8.90 23.33 -11.25
CA SER A 2 -9.20 24.40 -10.29
C SER A 2 -8.10 24.54 -9.23
N LEU A 3 -8.06 25.66 -8.51
CA LEU A 3 -7.14 25.85 -7.37
C LEU A 3 -7.41 24.84 -6.25
N GLN A 4 -8.67 24.45 -6.06
CA GLN A 4 -9.06 23.40 -5.11
C GLN A 4 -8.51 22.03 -5.51
N ASP A 5 -8.54 21.70 -6.82
CA ASP A 5 -7.93 20.46 -7.32
C ASP A 5 -6.41 20.45 -7.11
N LEU A 6 -5.75 21.58 -7.34
CA LEU A 6 -4.30 21.73 -7.13
C LEU A 6 -3.91 21.53 -5.66
N HIS A 7 -4.66 22.13 -4.73
CA HIS A 7 -4.43 21.95 -3.30
C HIS A 7 -4.67 20.50 -2.87
N LYS A 8 -5.78 19.88 -3.31
CA LYS A 8 -6.07 18.45 -3.06
C LYS A 8 -4.93 17.56 -3.56
N ILE A 9 -4.36 17.87 -4.73
CA ILE A 9 -3.23 17.13 -5.29
C ILE A 9 -1.99 17.24 -4.40
N GLN A 10 -1.63 18.45 -3.98
CA GLN A 10 -0.46 18.69 -3.13
C GLN A 10 -0.59 18.01 -1.77
N THR A 11 -1.73 18.17 -1.10
CA THR A 11 -1.99 17.53 0.21
C THR A 11 -1.94 16.01 0.09
N THR A 12 -2.60 15.43 -0.93
CA THR A 12 -2.59 13.98 -1.13
C THR A 12 -1.18 13.45 -1.38
N LYS A 13 -0.38 14.15 -2.19
CA LYS A 13 1.02 13.78 -2.42
C LYS A 13 1.83 13.80 -1.14
N SER A 14 1.72 14.87 -0.34
CA SER A 14 2.41 14.99 0.95
C SER A 14 2.04 13.84 1.87
N SER A 15 0.76 13.52 2.02
CA SER A 15 0.33 12.40 2.88
C SER A 15 0.89 11.06 2.46
N TRP A 16 1.04 10.80 1.15
CA TRP A 16 1.68 9.58 0.66
C TRP A 16 3.18 9.57 0.89
N GLN A 17 3.85 10.73 0.81
CA GLN A 17 5.26 10.85 1.16
C GLN A 17 5.46 10.57 2.65
N ASP A 18 4.69 11.24 3.51
CA ASP A 18 4.74 11.05 4.97
C ASP A 18 4.47 9.59 5.35
N PHE A 19 3.49 8.96 4.71
CA PHE A 19 3.21 7.53 4.89
C PHE A 19 4.42 6.66 4.51
N VAL A 20 5.03 6.87 3.34
CA VAL A 20 6.19 6.08 2.92
C VAL A 20 7.39 6.28 3.86
N GLU A 21 7.68 7.51 4.27
CA GLU A 21 8.75 7.77 5.23
C GLU A 21 8.47 7.08 6.58
N TYR A 22 7.24 7.15 7.05
CA TYR A 22 6.80 6.45 8.25
C TYR A 22 7.01 4.93 8.11
N SER A 23 6.49 4.31 7.04
CA SER A 23 6.57 2.86 6.83
C SER A 23 8.02 2.37 6.78
N ILE A 24 8.95 3.11 6.15
CA ILE A 24 10.38 2.79 6.10
C ILE A 24 11.02 2.81 7.50
N GLN A 25 10.52 3.63 8.41
CA GLN A 25 11.06 3.76 9.76
C GLN A 25 10.42 2.80 10.78
N THR A 26 9.41 2.02 10.38
CA THR A 26 8.72 1.12 11.30
C THR A 26 9.62 -0.04 11.76
N PRO A 27 9.49 -0.49 13.03
CA PRO A 27 10.12 -1.73 13.49
C PRO A 27 9.73 -2.94 12.64
N PHE A 28 8.46 -3.00 12.21
CA PHE A 28 7.95 -4.08 11.37
C PHE A 28 8.68 -4.17 10.02
N TYR A 29 8.90 -3.05 9.34
CA TYR A 29 9.68 -3.03 8.10
C TYR A 29 11.13 -3.48 8.32
N THR A 30 11.77 -2.97 9.38
CA THR A 30 13.16 -3.32 9.72
C THR A 30 13.31 -4.82 9.97
N GLU A 31 12.42 -5.41 10.77
CA GLU A 31 12.40 -6.85 11.04
C GLU A 31 12.15 -7.66 9.76
N THR A 32 11.12 -7.27 8.99
CA THR A 32 10.74 -8.00 7.78
C THR A 32 11.84 -7.97 6.73
N LYS A 33 12.52 -6.84 6.56
CA LYS A 33 13.67 -6.69 5.66
C LYS A 33 14.84 -7.58 6.07
N ALA A 34 15.11 -7.69 7.37
CA ALA A 34 16.14 -8.59 7.89
C ALA A 34 15.78 -10.07 7.66
N LYS A 35 14.52 -10.45 7.92
CA LYS A 35 14.04 -11.84 7.82
C LYS A 35 13.90 -12.32 6.37
N THR A 36 13.39 -11.49 5.47
CA THR A 36 13.13 -11.87 4.07
C THR A 36 14.35 -11.69 3.16
N GLN A 37 15.32 -10.86 3.56
CA GLN A 37 16.47 -10.46 2.73
C GLN A 37 16.07 -9.92 1.34
N SER A 38 14.83 -9.44 1.20
CA SER A 38 14.25 -9.01 -0.06
C SER A 38 13.54 -7.68 0.15
N LEU A 39 14.09 -6.62 -0.44
CA LEU A 39 13.52 -5.26 -0.34
C LEU A 39 12.06 -5.24 -0.76
N VAL A 40 11.75 -5.84 -1.92
CA VAL A 40 10.40 -5.83 -2.48
C VAL A 40 9.43 -6.63 -1.60
N GLU A 41 9.87 -7.75 -1.03
CA GLU A 41 9.02 -8.56 -0.16
C GLU A 41 8.77 -7.88 1.18
N ALA A 42 9.78 -7.25 1.78
CA ALA A 42 9.62 -6.46 2.99
C ALA A 42 8.61 -5.33 2.79
N ILE A 43 8.72 -4.59 1.69
CA ILE A 43 7.77 -3.54 1.33
C ILE A 43 6.36 -4.10 1.14
N GLN A 44 6.21 -5.22 0.45
CA GLN A 44 4.90 -5.86 0.24
C GLN A 44 4.23 -6.19 1.58
N LEU A 45 4.98 -6.82 2.48
CA LEU A 45 4.49 -7.24 3.79
C LEU A 45 4.18 -6.05 4.70
N THR A 46 5.04 -5.02 4.71
CA THR A 46 4.79 -3.77 5.47
C THR A 46 3.54 -3.06 4.97
N LEU A 47 3.37 -2.90 3.65
CA LEU A 47 2.15 -2.29 3.11
C LEU A 47 0.90 -3.08 3.44
N PHE A 48 1.00 -4.42 3.49
CA PHE A 48 -0.12 -5.25 3.90
C PHE A 48 -0.43 -5.11 5.40
N HIS A 49 0.61 -5.04 6.22
CA HIS A 49 0.48 -4.80 7.66
C HIS A 49 -0.19 -3.44 7.94
N ASP A 50 0.30 -2.39 7.28
CA ASP A 50 -0.26 -1.04 7.38
C ASP A 50 -1.72 -1.01 6.88
N TYR A 51 -2.02 -1.73 5.80
CA TYR A 51 -3.40 -1.90 5.32
C TYR A 51 -4.29 -2.58 6.37
N LEU A 52 -3.84 -3.67 7.01
CA LEU A 52 -4.62 -4.31 8.07
C LEU A 52 -4.84 -3.40 9.29
N SER A 53 -3.90 -2.50 9.57
CA SER A 53 -4.00 -1.57 10.70
C SER A 53 -5.16 -0.56 10.59
N THR A 54 -5.76 -0.39 9.40
CA THR A 54 -6.92 0.48 9.20
C THR A 54 -8.25 -0.17 9.55
N PHE A 55 -8.25 -1.47 9.88
CA PHE A 55 -9.43 -2.25 10.23
C PHE A 55 -9.49 -2.53 11.73
N SER A 56 -10.69 -2.86 12.23
CA SER A 56 -10.82 -3.28 13.62
C SER A 56 -10.13 -4.63 13.86
N PRO A 57 -9.71 -4.95 15.11
CA PRO A 57 -9.11 -6.24 15.42
C PRO A 57 -9.98 -7.44 14.99
N GLU A 58 -11.30 -7.34 15.12
CA GLU A 58 -12.26 -8.37 14.71
C GLU A 58 -12.29 -8.55 13.19
N GLU A 59 -12.20 -7.45 12.43
CA GLU A 59 -12.09 -7.50 10.97
C GLU A 59 -10.77 -8.14 10.52
N VAL A 60 -9.67 -7.80 11.20
CA VAL A 60 -8.35 -8.38 10.92
C VAL A 60 -8.36 -9.88 11.20
N GLU A 61 -8.86 -10.32 12.35
CA GLU A 61 -8.99 -11.74 12.68
C GLU A 61 -9.83 -12.47 11.62
N LYS A 62 -10.96 -11.88 11.24
CA LYS A 62 -11.81 -12.42 10.17
C LYS A 62 -11.06 -12.54 8.85
N PHE A 63 -10.30 -11.52 8.42
CA PHE A 63 -9.55 -11.59 7.16
C PHE A 63 -8.44 -12.64 7.18
N LEU A 64 -7.81 -12.86 8.34
CA LEU A 64 -6.75 -13.86 8.48
C LEU A 64 -7.28 -15.30 8.53
N THR A 65 -8.51 -15.49 9.02
CA THR A 65 -9.17 -16.80 9.16
C THR A 65 -10.08 -17.17 7.99
N ASP A 66 -10.69 -16.18 7.33
CA ASP A 66 -11.61 -16.33 6.20
C ASP A 66 -11.08 -15.59 4.98
N SER A 67 -10.52 -16.35 4.04
CA SER A 67 -9.95 -15.82 2.80
C SER A 67 -11.01 -15.28 1.83
N GLU A 68 -12.25 -15.75 1.89
CA GLU A 68 -13.34 -15.19 1.06
C GLU A 68 -13.77 -13.81 1.58
N ALA A 69 -13.84 -13.64 2.90
CA ALA A 69 -14.08 -12.34 3.51
C ALA A 69 -12.99 -11.33 3.12
N PHE A 70 -11.72 -11.75 3.16
CA PHE A 70 -10.62 -10.91 2.69
C PHE A 70 -10.71 -10.60 1.19
N HIS A 71 -10.97 -11.59 0.34
CA HIS A 71 -11.16 -11.39 -1.11
C HIS A 71 -12.23 -10.35 -1.42
N SER A 72 -13.38 -10.42 -0.73
CA SER A 72 -14.47 -9.46 -0.88
C SER A 72 -14.04 -8.04 -0.48
N SER A 73 -13.31 -7.91 0.63
CA SER A 73 -12.74 -6.65 1.10
C SER A 73 -11.73 -6.08 0.10
N ALA A 74 -10.75 -6.87 -0.34
CA ALA A 74 -9.73 -6.47 -1.30
C ALA A 74 -10.34 -6.06 -2.67
N ASN A 75 -11.36 -6.79 -3.13
CA ASN A 75 -12.07 -6.44 -4.35
C ASN A 75 -12.79 -5.09 -4.22
N LYS A 76 -13.40 -4.81 -3.05
CA LYS A 76 -13.96 -3.48 -2.76
C LYS A 76 -12.85 -2.43 -2.72
N PHE A 77 -11.74 -2.66 -2.02
CA PHE A 77 -10.63 -1.72 -1.94
C PHE A 77 -10.08 -1.34 -3.33
N VAL A 78 -9.78 -2.32 -4.19
CA VAL A 78 -9.23 -2.06 -5.53
C VAL A 78 -10.23 -1.35 -6.44
N ASN A 79 -11.53 -1.58 -6.27
CA ASN A 79 -12.56 -0.95 -7.10
C ASN A 79 -13.06 0.40 -6.55
N ILE A 80 -13.06 0.58 -5.23
CA ILE A 80 -13.74 1.68 -4.53
C ILE A 80 -12.74 2.66 -3.91
N LEU A 81 -11.49 2.29 -3.58
CA LEU A 81 -10.48 3.09 -2.87
C LEU A 81 -11.10 3.95 -1.74
N GLU A 82 -11.04 3.47 -0.50
CA GLU A 82 -11.86 3.82 0.68
C GLU A 82 -12.22 5.28 1.02
N GLY A 83 -11.67 6.31 0.37
CA GLY A 83 -12.12 7.71 0.52
C GLY A 83 -13.57 7.97 0.07
N VAL A 84 -14.22 6.96 -0.50
CA VAL A 84 -15.59 7.00 -1.03
C VAL A 84 -16.47 5.90 -0.43
N ARG A 85 -16.16 5.43 0.79
CA ARG A 85 -17.01 4.47 1.55
C ARG A 85 -18.50 4.87 1.58
N TYR A 86 -18.80 6.14 1.31
CA TYR A 86 -20.13 6.74 1.32
C TYR A 86 -20.64 7.30 -0.02
N SER A 87 -19.93 7.25 -1.16
CA SER A 87 -20.61 7.55 -2.45
C SER A 87 -21.24 6.28 -3.03
N GLN A 88 -22.49 6.42 -3.44
CA GLN A 88 -23.24 5.34 -4.07
C GLN A 88 -22.65 4.91 -5.42
N GLU A 89 -21.77 5.73 -6.02
CA GLU A 89 -21.21 5.52 -7.36
C GLU A 89 -19.75 5.01 -7.34
N GLY A 90 -19.09 5.02 -6.18
CA GLY A 90 -17.65 4.77 -6.06
C GLY A 90 -16.80 5.89 -6.68
N TYR A 91 -15.52 5.63 -6.95
CA TYR A 91 -14.67 6.54 -7.71
C TYR A 91 -15.17 6.66 -9.16
N ASN A 92 -15.47 7.87 -9.64
CA ASN A 92 -15.61 8.05 -11.08
C ASN A 92 -14.23 7.88 -11.76
N LYS A 93 -14.22 7.45 -13.04
CA LYS A 93 -12.96 7.14 -13.78
C LYS A 93 -11.92 8.28 -13.71
N ARG A 94 -12.37 9.53 -13.60
CA ARG A 94 -11.53 10.73 -13.56
C ARG A 94 -10.77 10.84 -12.24
N GLU A 95 -11.45 10.66 -11.10
CA GLU A 95 -10.81 10.71 -9.79
C GLU A 95 -9.80 9.56 -9.64
N ARG A 96 -10.10 8.38 -10.18
CA ARG A 96 -9.19 7.21 -10.14
C ARG A 96 -7.93 7.51 -10.96
N ALA A 97 -8.10 8.08 -12.15
CA ALA A 97 -7.00 8.51 -12.98
C ALA A 97 -6.14 9.60 -12.30
N MET A 98 -6.77 10.54 -11.59
CA MET A 98 -6.08 11.56 -10.81
C MET A 98 -5.26 10.94 -9.68
N PHE A 99 -5.86 10.05 -8.88
CA PHE A 99 -5.18 9.32 -7.81
C PHE A 99 -3.93 8.58 -8.30
N PHE A 100 -4.06 7.75 -9.34
CA PHE A 100 -2.90 7.06 -9.91
C PHE A 100 -1.92 8.01 -10.59
N GLY A 101 -2.38 9.12 -11.16
CA GLY A 101 -1.53 10.16 -11.70
C GLY A 101 -0.63 10.77 -10.63
N MET A 102 -1.16 11.01 -9.43
CA MET A 102 -0.39 11.51 -8.29
C MET A 102 0.68 10.52 -7.83
N LEU A 103 0.32 9.25 -7.61
CA LEU A 103 1.27 8.21 -7.21
C LEU A 103 2.35 7.97 -8.27
N LYS A 104 1.98 7.96 -9.56
CA LYS A 104 2.94 7.84 -10.67
C LYS A 104 3.87 9.05 -10.75
N SER A 105 3.41 10.24 -10.36
CA SER A 105 4.29 11.42 -10.26
C SER A 105 5.33 11.21 -9.17
N LEU A 106 4.93 10.80 -7.96
CA LEU A 106 5.84 10.50 -6.86
C LEU A 106 6.86 9.41 -7.24
N LEU A 107 6.41 8.36 -7.94
CA LEU A 107 7.28 7.31 -8.46
C LEU A 107 8.36 7.86 -9.41
N ARG A 108 8.01 8.82 -10.27
CA ARG A 108 8.98 9.45 -11.21
C ARG A 108 9.94 10.38 -10.49
N GLU A 109 9.45 11.15 -9.52
CA GLU A 109 10.23 12.05 -8.69
C GLU A 109 11.27 11.29 -7.84
N ASN A 110 10.98 10.03 -7.50
CA ASN A 110 11.86 9.16 -6.72
C ASN A 110 12.54 8.08 -7.57
N LYS A 111 12.61 8.23 -8.90
CA LYS A 111 13.29 7.23 -9.74
C LYS A 111 14.78 7.21 -9.34
N PRO A 112 15.34 6.04 -8.98
CA PRO A 112 16.73 5.97 -8.55
C PRO A 112 17.66 6.37 -9.70
N ASP A 113 18.64 7.23 -9.39
CA ASP A 113 19.75 7.50 -10.28
C ASP A 113 20.65 6.25 -10.39
N PRO A 114 21.39 6.05 -11.49
CA PRO A 114 22.32 4.92 -11.63
C PRO A 114 23.37 4.85 -10.50
N ASP A 115 23.71 6.00 -9.90
CA ASP A 115 24.65 6.15 -8.79
C ASP A 115 23.94 6.37 -7.42
N GLY A 116 22.62 6.13 -7.37
CA GLY A 116 21.73 6.62 -6.32
C GLY A 116 21.83 5.94 -4.95
N ASN A 117 21.61 6.74 -3.90
CA ASN A 117 21.57 6.34 -2.50
C ASN A 117 20.45 5.32 -2.21
N LEU A 118 20.69 4.36 -1.31
CA LEU A 118 19.77 3.26 -0.96
C LEU A 118 18.35 3.73 -0.60
N GLU A 119 18.22 4.85 0.13
CA GLU A 119 16.91 5.41 0.52
C GLU A 119 16.04 5.80 -0.68
N GLY A 120 16.64 6.30 -1.76
CA GLY A 120 15.91 6.61 -2.99
C GLY A 120 15.32 5.36 -3.65
N MET A 121 16.02 4.23 -3.55
CA MET A 121 15.51 2.94 -4.03
C MET A 121 14.33 2.43 -3.18
N GLU A 122 14.37 2.58 -1.85
CA GLU A 122 13.27 2.12 -0.99
C GLU A 122 11.97 2.89 -1.28
N ARG A 123 12.04 4.23 -1.32
CA ARG A 123 10.90 5.10 -1.69
C ARG A 123 10.31 4.71 -3.04
N TYR A 124 11.17 4.53 -4.04
CA TYR A 124 10.75 4.09 -5.37
C TYR A 124 9.97 2.77 -5.34
N HIS A 125 10.49 1.77 -4.63
CA HIS A 125 9.87 0.47 -4.53
C HIS A 125 8.57 0.51 -3.72
N PHE A 126 8.47 1.36 -2.71
CA PHE A 126 7.23 1.63 -1.97
C PHE A 126 6.14 2.17 -2.90
N TYR A 127 6.40 3.26 -3.62
CA TYR A 127 5.41 3.82 -4.56
C TYR A 127 5.00 2.82 -5.64
N ARG A 128 5.95 2.02 -6.14
CA ARG A 128 5.66 0.96 -7.11
C ARG A 128 4.71 -0.10 -6.52
N CYS A 129 4.92 -0.49 -5.27
CA CYS A 129 4.07 -1.46 -4.59
C CYS A 129 2.70 -0.87 -4.23
N ILE A 130 2.62 0.38 -3.76
CA ILE A 130 1.35 1.09 -3.49
C ILE A 130 0.49 1.13 -4.75
N ILE A 131 1.07 1.52 -5.90
CA ILE A 131 0.33 1.55 -7.18
C ILE A 131 -0.26 0.16 -7.47
N ARG A 132 0.51 -0.92 -7.29
CA ARG A 132 0.04 -2.29 -7.53
C ARG A 132 -1.04 -2.72 -6.55
N PHE A 133 -0.85 -2.46 -5.26
CA PHE A 133 -1.84 -2.72 -4.21
C PHE A 133 -3.20 -2.09 -4.54
N CYS A 134 -3.18 -0.83 -5.01
CA CYS A 134 -4.40 -0.10 -5.32
C CYS A 134 -5.02 -0.45 -6.69
N SER A 135 -4.30 -1.13 -7.60
CA SER A 135 -4.74 -1.33 -8.99
C SER A 135 -4.84 -2.77 -9.47
N ASP A 136 -4.25 -3.74 -8.76
CA ASP A 136 -4.20 -5.15 -9.16
C ASP A 136 -4.69 -6.03 -8.01
N LEU A 137 -5.91 -6.56 -8.15
CA LEU A 137 -6.50 -7.47 -7.18
C LEU A 137 -5.60 -8.70 -6.97
N ASN A 138 -5.07 -9.30 -8.03
CA ASN A 138 -4.20 -10.47 -7.90
C ASN A 138 -2.90 -10.13 -7.15
N TYR A 139 -2.43 -8.88 -7.21
CA TYR A 139 -1.27 -8.46 -6.45
C TYR A 139 -1.54 -8.47 -4.96
N ILE A 140 -2.61 -7.81 -4.49
CA ILE A 140 -2.93 -7.77 -3.06
C ILE A 140 -3.25 -9.18 -2.51
N LEU A 141 -3.91 -10.03 -3.29
CA LEU A 141 -4.19 -11.42 -2.91
C LEU A 141 -2.93 -12.27 -2.76
N ARG A 142 -1.95 -12.15 -3.68
CA ARG A 142 -0.65 -12.83 -3.51
C ARG A 142 0.10 -12.34 -2.28
N VAL A 143 0.03 -11.05 -1.98
CA VAL A 143 0.70 -10.49 -0.80
C VAL A 143 0.02 -10.95 0.48
N TYR A 144 -1.31 -11.11 0.49
CA TYR A 144 -2.04 -11.72 1.61
C TYR A 144 -1.54 -13.13 1.93
N GLU A 145 -1.37 -14.00 0.93
CA GLU A 145 -0.83 -15.35 1.15
C GLU A 145 0.61 -15.33 1.70
N LYS A 146 1.44 -14.43 1.17
CA LYS A 146 2.79 -14.20 1.72
C LYS A 146 2.74 -13.74 3.16
N TYR A 147 1.83 -12.83 3.49
CA TYR A 147 1.66 -12.31 4.84
C TYR A 147 1.25 -13.40 5.82
N LYS A 148 0.28 -14.24 5.45
CA LYS A 148 -0.12 -15.42 6.25
C LYS A 148 1.05 -16.37 6.49
N THR A 149 1.86 -16.62 5.46
CA THR A 149 3.06 -17.44 5.57
C THR A 149 4.08 -16.79 6.53
N TYR A 150 4.33 -15.49 6.38
CA TYR A 150 5.28 -14.73 7.20
C TYR A 150 4.94 -14.79 8.69
N ILE A 151 3.66 -14.57 9.05
CA ILE A 151 3.20 -14.61 10.45
C ILE A 151 3.21 -16.02 11.00
N SER A 152 2.86 -17.05 10.21
CA SER A 152 2.93 -18.45 10.65
C SER A 152 4.35 -18.93 10.94
N GLN A 153 5.35 -18.36 10.24
CA GLN A 153 6.77 -18.62 10.50
C GLN A 153 7.29 -17.87 11.74
N GLY A 154 6.53 -16.88 12.25
CA GLY A 154 6.82 -16.14 13.47
C GLY A 154 6.11 -16.68 14.72
N SER A 155 5.06 -17.51 14.56
CA SER A 155 4.31 -18.13 15.67
C SER A 155 5.02 -19.33 16.32
N GLY A 156 6.35 -19.38 16.26
CA GLY A 156 7.17 -20.33 16.98
C GLY A 156 7.67 -19.75 18.31
N VAL A 157 6.75 -19.39 19.20
CA VAL A 157 7.00 -19.19 20.65
C VAL A 157 5.80 -19.74 21.41
#